data_AF-A0A6B1GTZ8-F1
#
_entry.id   AF-A0A6B1GTZ8-F1
#
_cell.length_a   1.000
_cell.length_b   1.000
_cell.length_c   1.000
_cell.angle_alpha   90.00
_cell.angle_beta   90.00
_cell.angle_gamma   90.00
#
_symmetry.space_group_name_H-M   'P 1'
#
loop_
_entity.id
_entity.type
_entity.pdbx_description
1 polymer ?
#
loop_
_entity_poly.entity_id
_entity_poly.type
_entity_poly.pdbx_seq_one_letter_code
_entity_poly.pdbx_strand_id
1 'polypeptide(L)'
;MGLPVRLDEDGAAAPPRENGELAFSAPWESRLFGLTMALVEAGRLDWEAFRGRLIGAIAAWEATARDEEWSYWLRWQEALEDSLEAAGLVAVPEIDRLTGQFAARPHGHDHRHDRDHHHEHSMENDE
;
A
#
# COMPACT_ATOMS: atom_id res chain seq x y z
N MET A 1 10.35 -11.43 19.70
CA MET A 1 9.16 -12.09 19.12
C MET A 1 8.09 -11.01 19.00
N GLY A 2 7.87 -10.47 17.79
CA GLY A 2 6.77 -9.54 17.57
C GLY A 2 5.47 -10.32 17.74
N LEU A 3 4.57 -9.83 18.59
CA LEU A 3 3.22 -10.36 18.64
C LEU A 3 2.58 -10.20 17.25
N PRO A 4 1.78 -11.17 16.78
CA PRO A 4 1.12 -11.03 15.48
C PRO A 4 0.24 -9.78 15.52
N VAL A 5 0.38 -8.91 14.51
CA VAL A 5 -0.52 -7.77 14.31
C VAL A 5 -1.95 -8.29 14.34
N ARG A 6 -2.75 -7.76 15.27
CA ARG A 6 -4.18 -8.05 15.35
C ARG A 6 -4.91 -6.88 14.72
N LEU A 7 -5.47 -7.14 13.53
CA LEU A 7 -6.39 -6.21 12.90
C LEU A 7 -7.72 -6.25 13.66
N ASP A 8 -8.36 -5.11 13.80
CA ASP A 8 -9.69 -5.02 14.39
C ASP A 8 -10.69 -5.80 13.53
N GLU A 9 -11.54 -6.58 14.20
CA GLU A 9 -12.60 -7.35 13.54
C GLU A 9 -13.86 -6.49 13.34
N ASP A 10 -14.10 -5.55 14.25
CA ASP A 10 -15.25 -4.66 14.29
C ASP A 10 -14.87 -3.23 14.67
N GLY A 11 -15.75 -2.28 14.37
CA GLY A 11 -15.60 -0.86 14.69
C GLY A 11 -14.92 -0.04 13.59
N ALA A 12 -14.73 1.25 13.85
CA ALA A 12 -14.27 2.19 12.83
C ALA A 12 -12.89 1.84 12.23
N ALA A 13 -11.98 1.31 13.06
CA ALA A 13 -10.64 0.93 12.63
C ALA A 13 -10.57 -0.47 11.98
N ALA A 14 -11.66 -1.24 11.94
CA ALA A 14 -11.68 -2.54 11.28
C ALA A 14 -11.57 -2.37 9.76
N PRO A 15 -10.57 -2.98 9.10
CA PRO A 15 -10.41 -2.85 7.66
C PRO A 15 -11.55 -3.54 6.91
N PRO A 16 -11.96 -2.99 5.74
CA PRO A 16 -12.96 -3.59 4.89
C PRO A 16 -12.64 -5.04 4.55
N ARG A 17 -13.65 -5.91 4.62
CA ARG A 17 -13.53 -7.33 4.28
C ARG A 17 -14.62 -7.77 3.33
N GLU A 18 -14.26 -8.67 2.42
CA GLU A 18 -15.18 -9.39 1.54
C GLU A 18 -14.93 -10.89 1.72
N ASN A 19 -15.98 -11.64 2.09
CA ASN A 19 -15.87 -13.08 2.41
C ASN A 19 -14.77 -13.43 3.44
N GLY A 20 -14.47 -12.52 4.37
CA GLY A 20 -13.48 -12.70 5.43
C GLY A 20 -12.06 -12.26 5.06
N GLU A 21 -11.77 -12.03 3.78
CA GLU A 21 -10.48 -11.52 3.30
C GLU A 21 -10.49 -9.99 3.24
N LEU A 22 -9.30 -9.36 3.28
CA LEU A 22 -9.18 -7.91 3.14
C LEU A 22 -9.62 -7.47 1.74
N ALA A 23 -10.52 -6.50 1.69
CA ALA A 23 -11.05 -5.99 0.44
C ALA A 23 -10.24 -4.79 -0.07
N PHE A 24 -9.74 -4.90 -1.29
CA PHE A 24 -8.99 -3.85 -1.98
C PHE A 24 -9.68 -3.52 -3.32
N SER A 25 -10.11 -2.27 -3.48
CA SER A 25 -10.67 -1.70 -4.71
C SER A 25 -9.60 -1.32 -5.74
N ALA A 26 -8.38 -1.05 -5.28
CA ALA A 26 -7.29 -0.60 -6.13
C ALA A 26 -5.92 -1.19 -5.75
N PRO A 27 -4.98 -1.35 -6.70
CA PRO A 27 -3.67 -1.93 -6.42
C PRO A 27 -2.81 -1.16 -5.41
N TRP A 28 -3.07 0.12 -5.18
CA TRP A 28 -2.31 0.91 -4.20
C TRP A 28 -2.72 0.59 -2.76
N GLU A 29 -3.95 0.15 -2.52
CA GLU A 29 -4.47 -0.13 -1.18
C GLU A 29 -3.79 -1.36 -0.57
N SER A 30 -3.60 -2.42 -1.36
CA SER A 30 -2.88 -3.62 -0.91
C SER A 30 -1.38 -3.36 -0.70
N ARG A 31 -0.78 -2.49 -1.52
CA ARG A 31 0.61 -2.04 -1.35
C ARG A 31 0.77 -1.21 -0.08
N LEU A 32 -0.19 -0.32 0.20
CA LEU A 32 -0.21 0.49 1.40
C LEU A 32 -0.29 -0.38 2.65
N PHE A 33 -1.23 -1.33 2.68
CA PHE A 33 -1.34 -2.32 3.74
C PHE A 33 -0.04 -3.11 3.93
N GLY A 34 0.50 -3.69 2.84
CA GLY A 34 1.73 -4.48 2.89
C GLY A 34 2.94 -3.68 3.38
N LEU A 35 3.06 -2.41 2.98
CA LEU A 35 4.11 -1.51 3.46
C LEU A 35 3.99 -1.25 4.97
N THR A 36 2.78 -0.94 5.45
CA THR A 36 2.54 -0.75 6.89
C THR A 36 2.94 -2.00 7.68
N MET A 37 2.51 -3.18 7.23
CA MET A 37 2.86 -4.44 7.90
C MET A 37 4.38 -4.68 7.92
N ALA A 38 5.06 -4.48 6.79
CA ALA A 38 6.51 -4.65 6.71
C ALA A 38 7.27 -3.71 7.67
N LEU A 39 6.81 -2.46 7.82
CA LEU A 39 7.41 -1.51 8.76
C LEU A 39 7.18 -1.90 10.22
N VAL A 40 5.99 -2.41 10.55
CA VAL A 40 5.66 -2.90 11.89
C VAL A 40 6.48 -4.15 12.22
N GLU A 41 6.56 -5.11 11.31
CA GLU A 41 7.37 -6.33 11.47
C GLU A 41 8.86 -6.02 11.64
N ALA A 42 9.36 -5.00 10.93
CA ALA A 42 10.73 -4.52 11.07
C ALA A 42 10.98 -3.71 12.37
N GLY A 43 9.97 -3.52 13.22
CA GLY A 43 10.04 -2.73 14.45
C GLY A 43 10.27 -1.24 14.21
N ARG A 44 9.96 -0.76 13.00
CA ARG A 44 10.11 0.65 12.60
C ARG A 44 8.87 1.47 12.97
N LEU A 45 7.71 0.83 13.00
CA LEU A 45 6.46 1.39 13.51
C LEU A 45 5.90 0.50 14.62
N ASP A 46 5.30 1.14 15.62
CA ASP A 46 4.49 0.44 16.62
C ASP A 46 3.05 0.34 16.13
N TRP A 47 2.48 -0.87 16.19
CA TRP A 47 1.14 -1.15 15.67
C TRP A 47 0.05 -0.40 16.44
N GLU A 48 0.12 -0.38 17.77
CA GLU A 48 -0.93 0.27 18.58
C GLU A 48 -0.87 1.79 18.42
N ALA A 49 0.35 2.35 18.29
CA ALA A 49 0.54 3.76 17.98
C ALA A 49 -0.01 4.13 16.59
N PHE A 50 0.17 3.27 15.58
CA PHE A 50 -0.43 3.45 14.26
C PHE A 50 -1.97 3.34 14.32
N ARG A 51 -2.50 2.32 15.00
CA ARG A 51 -3.93 2.09 15.17
C ARG A 51 -4.62 3.28 15.84
N GLY A 52 -4.01 3.86 16.88
CA GLY A 52 -4.52 5.07 17.53
C GLY A 52 -4.62 6.27 16.56
N ARG A 53 -3.63 6.44 15.68
CA ARG A 53 -3.64 7.47 14.63
C ARG A 53 -4.73 7.22 13.60
N LEU A 54 -4.92 5.97 13.19
CA LEU A 54 -6.00 5.58 12.28
C LEU A 54 -7.37 5.95 12.85
N ILE A 55 -7.63 5.61 14.11
CA ILE A 55 -8.87 6.01 14.80
C ILE A 55 -9.01 7.54 14.81
N GLY A 56 -7.93 8.26 15.08
CA GLY A 56 -7.90 9.73 15.04
C GLY A 56 -8.23 10.30 13.66
N ALA A 57 -7.64 9.76 12.60
CA ALA A 57 -7.86 10.19 11.22
C ALA A 57 -9.32 9.94 10.77
N ILE A 58 -9.88 8.80 11.15
CA ILE A 58 -11.29 8.47 10.91
C ILE A 58 -12.20 9.49 11.62
N ALA A 59 -12.00 9.71 12.92
CA ALA A 59 -12.81 10.65 13.69
C ALA A 59 -12.69 12.10 13.19
N ALA A 60 -11.49 12.52 12.75
CA ALA A 60 -11.27 13.84 12.18
C ALA A 60 -12.00 14.04 10.85
N TRP A 61 -12.03 13.01 10.01
CA TRP A 61 -12.81 13.02 8.77
C TRP A 61 -14.30 13.08 9.06
N GLU A 62 -14.82 12.24 9.97
CA GLU A 62 -16.24 12.22 10.34
C GLU A 62 -16.72 13.59 10.85
N ALA A 63 -15.84 14.35 11.51
CA ALA A 63 -16.15 15.69 12.01
C ALA A 63 -16.23 16.77 10.91
N THR A 64 -15.58 16.56 9.76
CA THR A 64 -15.38 17.59 8.73
C THR A 64 -16.01 17.25 7.37
N ALA A 65 -16.34 15.98 7.11
CA ALA A 65 -16.85 15.48 5.85
C ALA A 65 -18.29 15.97 5.56
N ARG A 66 -18.39 17.12 4.89
CA ARG A 66 -19.68 17.68 4.47
C ARG A 66 -20.15 17.12 3.12
N ASP A 67 -19.23 16.80 2.20
CA ASP A 67 -19.56 16.38 0.82
C ASP A 67 -18.52 15.43 0.15
N GLU A 68 -17.56 14.88 0.91
CA GLU A 68 -16.52 13.98 0.37
C GLU A 68 -16.92 12.50 0.48
N GLU A 69 -16.49 11.67 -0.47
CA GLU A 69 -16.69 10.23 -0.43
C GLU A 69 -15.79 9.57 0.62
N TRP A 70 -16.37 8.70 1.44
CA TRP A 70 -15.61 7.97 2.46
C TRP A 70 -14.65 6.97 1.83
N SER A 71 -13.41 6.95 2.32
CA SER A 71 -12.45 5.89 1.99
C SER A 71 -11.60 5.52 3.21
N TYR A 72 -11.77 4.27 3.65
CA TYR A 72 -10.98 3.69 4.74
C TYR A 72 -9.48 3.69 4.41
N TRP A 73 -9.12 3.28 3.19
CA TRP A 73 -7.72 3.18 2.78
C TRP A 73 -7.04 4.56 2.66
N LEU A 74 -7.79 5.63 2.40
CA LEU A 74 -7.26 6.99 2.52
C LEU A 74 -7.02 7.39 3.98
N ARG A 75 -7.90 7.01 4.92
CA ARG A 75 -7.62 7.24 6.36
C ARG A 75 -6.42 6.44 6.85
N TRP A 76 -6.24 5.22 6.34
CA TRP A 76 -5.05 4.39 6.58
C TRP A 76 -3.78 5.07 6.05
N GLN A 77 -3.84 5.65 4.85
CA GLN A 77 -2.71 6.38 4.27
C GLN A 77 -2.30 7.56 5.14
N GLU A 78 -3.26 8.40 5.53
CA GLU A 78 -3.02 9.56 6.40
C GLU A 78 -2.38 9.14 7.74
N ALA A 79 -2.90 8.08 8.36
CA ALA A 79 -2.34 7.54 9.59
C ALA A 79 -0.92 6.98 9.41
N LEU A 80 -0.61 6.41 8.24
CA LEU A 80 0.72 5.90 7.92
C LEU A 80 1.71 7.06 7.74
N GLU A 81 1.31 8.12 7.04
CA GLU A 81 2.12 9.33 6.85
C GLU A 81 2.48 9.98 8.19
N ASP A 82 1.49 10.20 9.07
CA ASP A 82 1.73 10.72 10.42
C ASP A 82 2.63 9.79 11.26
N SER A 83 2.46 8.48 11.11
CA SER A 83 3.32 7.49 11.80
C SER A 83 4.77 7.55 11.32
N LEU A 84 4.99 7.73 10.02
CA LEU A 84 6.32 7.83 9.42
C LEU A 84 7.04 9.13 9.81
N GLU A 85 6.30 10.25 9.84
CA GLU A 85 6.79 11.53 10.31
C GLU A 85 7.16 11.47 11.80
N ALA A 86 6.26 10.95 12.64
CA ALA A 86 6.51 10.80 14.08
C ALA A 86 7.69 9.87 14.38
N ALA A 87 7.94 8.86 13.54
CA ALA A 87 9.10 7.97 13.65
C ALA A 87 10.40 8.58 13.08
N GLY A 88 10.33 9.76 12.43
CA GLY A 88 11.46 10.42 11.78
C GLY A 88 12.03 9.61 10.61
N LEU A 89 11.26 8.66 10.06
CA LEU A 89 11.71 7.75 9.00
C LEU A 89 11.63 8.41 7.63
N VAL A 90 10.73 9.38 7.49
CA VAL A 90 10.53 10.10 6.24
C VAL A 90 10.32 11.58 6.54
N ALA A 91 11.01 12.44 5.79
CA ALA A 91 10.70 13.85 5.75
C ALA A 91 9.62 14.07 4.68
N VAL A 92 8.50 14.71 5.03
CA VAL A 92 7.40 15.05 4.10
C VAL A 92 7.89 15.63 2.76
N PRO A 93 8.89 16.54 2.72
CA PRO A 93 9.42 17.05 1.45
C PRO A 93 10.02 15.99 0.52
N GLU A 94 10.53 14.89 1.07
CA GLU A 94 11.11 13.80 0.28
C GLU A 94 10.00 12.91 -0.32
N ILE A 95 8.87 12.73 0.38
CA ILE A 95 7.67 12.08 -0.17
C ILE A 95 7.17 12.89 -1.35
N ASP A 96 6.97 14.20 -1.19
CA ASP A 96 6.48 15.08 -2.25
C ASP A 96 7.38 15.05 -3.49
N ARG A 97 8.71 15.07 -3.26
CA ARG A 97 9.71 14.99 -4.34
C ARG A 97 9.61 13.68 -5.12
N LEU A 98 9.47 12.55 -4.44
CA LEU A 98 9.35 11.23 -5.07
C LEU A 98 8.01 11.07 -5.78
N THR A 99 6.92 11.50 -5.16
CA THR A 99 5.57 11.52 -5.76
C THR A 99 5.58 12.30 -7.07
N GLY A 100 6.19 13.49 -7.09
CA GLY A 100 6.35 14.28 -8.31
C GLY A 100 7.14 13.55 -9.41
N GLN A 101 8.22 12.85 -9.06
CA GLN A 101 8.99 12.04 -10.02
C GLN A 101 8.20 10.87 -10.59
N PHE A 102 7.43 10.17 -9.76
CA PHE A 102 6.61 9.04 -10.23
C PHE A 102 5.44 9.52 -11.09
N ALA A 103 4.76 10.60 -10.71
CA ALA A 103 3.71 11.22 -11.51
C ALA A 103 4.22 11.70 -12.87
N ALA A 104 5.47 12.17 -12.93
CA ALA A 104 6.11 12.64 -14.16
C ALA A 104 6.64 11.51 -15.08
N ARG A 105 6.62 10.23 -14.66
CA ARG A 105 7.10 9.13 -15.50
C ARG A 105 6.13 8.86 -16.67
N PRO A 106 6.61 8.90 -17.93
CA PRO A 106 5.80 8.51 -19.09
C PRO A 106 5.37 7.05 -18.98
N HIS A 107 4.10 6.77 -19.26
CA HIS A 107 3.56 5.42 -19.27
C HIS A 107 4.05 4.71 -20.54
N GLY A 108 4.82 3.62 -20.40
CA GLY A 108 5.08 2.68 -21.50
C GLY A 108 6.55 2.45 -21.88
N HIS A 109 7.40 1.98 -20.96
CA HIS A 109 8.74 1.54 -21.35
C HIS A 109 9.22 0.26 -20.65
N ASP A 110 8.39 -0.78 -20.57
CA ASP A 110 8.82 -2.08 -19.99
C ASP A 110 8.40 -3.31 -20.82
N HIS A 111 8.35 -3.25 -22.15
CA HIS A 111 8.31 -4.48 -22.96
C HIS A 111 9.14 -4.33 -24.25
N ARG A 112 10.46 -4.44 -24.16
CA ARG A 112 11.24 -4.99 -25.29
C ARG A 112 11.16 -6.51 -25.22
N HIS A 113 10.19 -7.09 -25.91
CA HIS A 113 10.26 -8.49 -26.31
C HIS A 113 11.31 -8.61 -27.42
N ASP A 114 12.58 -8.60 -27.03
CA ASP A 114 13.68 -9.03 -27.89
C ASP A 114 13.93 -10.50 -27.56
N ARG A 115 13.08 -11.36 -28.13
CA ARG A 115 13.33 -12.79 -28.20
C ARG A 115 13.15 -13.18 -29.66
N ASP A 116 14.19 -12.88 -30.43
CA ASP A 116 14.57 -13.66 -31.59
C ASP A 116 14.69 -15.14 -31.18
N HIS A 117 13.57 -15.86 -31.22
CA HIS A 117 13.58 -17.31 -31.27
C HIS A 117 13.55 -17.71 -32.73
N HIS A 118 14.75 -17.76 -33.32
CA HIS A 118 15.00 -18.45 -34.58
C HIS A 118 14.79 -19.96 -34.33
N HIS A 119 13.60 -20.47 -34.66
CA HIS A 119 13.37 -21.91 -34.73
C HIS A 119 13.62 -22.38 -36.16
N GLU A 120 14.86 -22.78 -36.43
CA GLU A 120 15.22 -23.41 -37.69
C GLU A 120 15.18 -24.95 -37.52
N HIS A 121 14.55 -25.58 -38.50
CA HIS A 121 14.28 -27.00 -38.62
C HIS A 121 15.55 -27.86 -38.60
N SER A 122 15.49 -29.01 -37.93
CA SER A 122 16.24 -30.22 -38.33
C SER A 122 15.50 -31.46 -37.83
N MET A 123 14.69 -32.06 -38.70
CA MET A 123 14.43 -33.49 -38.62
C MET A 123 15.19 -34.10 -39.79
N GLU A 124 16.36 -34.62 -39.46
CA GLU A 124 17.22 -35.38 -40.34
C GLU A 124 16.71 -36.83 -40.38
N ASN A 125 16.32 -37.20 -41.60
CA ASN A 125 16.24 -38.48 -42.32
C ASN A 125 16.50 -39.86 -41.66
N ASP A 126 15.94 -40.86 -42.36
CA ASP A 126 16.16 -42.33 -42.36
C ASP A 126 15.44 -43.13 -41.25
N GLU A 127 14.65 -44.18 -41.51
CA GLU A 127 14.65 -45.22 -42.57
C GLU A 127 13.22 -45.75 -42.86
#